data_AF-A0A2P5BMB2-F1
#
_entry.id   AF-A0A2P5BMB2-F1
#
_cell.length_a   1.000
_cell.length_b   1.000
_cell.length_c   1.000
_cell.angle_alpha   90.00
_cell.angle_beta   90.00
_cell.angle_gamma   90.00
#
_symmetry.space_group_name_H-M   'P 1'
#
loop_
_entity.id
_entity.type
_entity.pdbx_description
1 polymer ?
#
loop_
_entity_poly.entity_id
_entity_poly.type
_entity_poly.pdbx_seq_one_letter_code
_entity_poly.pdbx_strand_id
1 'polypeptide(L)'
;MEISHNTSLLSLILLLICSLEVVVQSKRTVEDFDSSSSSGSLNRTNFPKGFLFGTASSSYQYEGAANEGGRGPSIWDTFVHRYPRTPLSLSL
;
A
#
# COMPACT_ATOMS: atom_id res chain seq x y z
N MET A 1 15.73 0.12 -56.63
CA MET A 1 16.15 -0.45 -55.33
C MET A 1 16.53 0.63 -54.30
N GLU A 2 16.89 1.85 -54.70
CA GLU A 2 17.30 2.93 -53.77
C GLU A 2 16.22 3.40 -52.79
N ILE A 3 14.94 3.37 -53.16
CA ILE A 3 13.84 3.85 -52.31
C ILE A 3 13.67 2.99 -51.05
N SER A 4 13.92 1.67 -51.14
CA SER A 4 13.84 0.75 -50.00
C SER A 4 14.96 0.98 -48.98
N HIS A 5 16.15 1.36 -49.46
CA HIS A 5 17.27 1.69 -48.59
C HIS A 5 17.00 2.98 -47.81
N ASN A 6 16.38 3.98 -48.45
CA ASN A 6 16.09 5.28 -47.84
C ASN A 6 14.97 5.21 -46.78
N THR A 7 13.94 4.38 -46.98
CA THR A 7 12.87 4.18 -45.99
C THR A 7 13.34 3.39 -44.77
N SER A 8 14.22 2.41 -44.98
CA SER A 8 14.86 1.65 -43.89
C SER A 8 15.77 2.55 -43.04
N LEU A 9 16.55 3.41 -43.69
CA LEU A 9 17.43 4.38 -43.02
C LEU A 9 16.61 5.39 -42.19
N LEU A 10 15.49 5.90 -42.73
CA LEU A 10 14.60 6.82 -42.02
C LEU A 10 13.99 6.16 -40.76
N SER A 11 13.56 4.91 -40.87
CA SER A 11 13.02 4.13 -39.73
C SER A 11 14.08 3.94 -38.63
N LEU A 12 15.32 3.64 -39.01
CA LEU A 12 16.42 3.46 -38.07
C LEU A 12 16.80 4.76 -37.35
N ILE A 13 16.80 5.89 -38.06
CA ILE A 13 17.02 7.22 -37.48
C ILE A 13 15.90 7.58 -36.49
N LEU A 14 14.63 7.32 -36.84
CA LEU A 14 13.49 7.60 -35.96
C LEU A 14 13.52 6.73 -34.69
N LEU A 15 13.91 5.46 -34.79
CA LEU A 15 14.09 4.57 -33.63
C LEU A 15 15.25 5.03 -32.75
N LEU A 16 16.34 5.53 -33.34
CA LEU A 16 17.47 6.07 -32.59
C LEU A 16 17.06 7.35 -31.83
N ILE A 17 16.37 8.28 -32.49
CA ILE A 17 15.86 9.52 -31.86
C ILE A 17 14.88 9.20 -30.73
N CYS A 18 13.93 8.29 -30.94
CA CYS A 18 13.00 7.82 -29.91
C CYS A 18 13.73 7.22 -28.70
N SER A 19 14.80 6.43 -28.95
CA SER A 19 15.63 5.86 -27.89
C SER A 19 16.43 6.92 -27.13
N LEU A 20 16.89 7.98 -27.81
CA LEU A 20 17.54 9.12 -27.17
C LEU A 20 16.57 9.91 -26.29
N GLU A 21 15.33 10.13 -26.72
CA GLU A 21 14.30 10.80 -25.91
C GLU A 21 13.96 10.00 -24.65
N VAL A 22 13.86 8.66 -24.76
CA VAL A 22 13.66 7.77 -23.61
C VAL A 22 14.83 7.85 -22.62
N VAL A 23 16.07 7.95 -23.10
CA VAL A 23 17.26 8.12 -22.25
C VAL A 23 17.33 9.50 -21.60
N VAL A 24 16.88 10.57 -22.28
CA VAL A 24 16.79 11.92 -21.70
C VAL A 24 15.72 11.97 -20.61
N GLN A 25 14.62 11.21 -20.74
CA GLN A 25 13.63 11.03 -19.66
C GLN A 25 14.21 10.20 -18.49
N SER A 26 15.08 9.22 -18.79
CA SER A 26 15.77 8.40 -17.77
C SER A 26 16.68 9.26 -16.87
N LYS A 27 17.25 10.36 -17.38
CA LYS A 27 17.98 11.36 -16.57
C LYS A 27 17.10 12.37 -15.82
N ARG A 28 15.77 12.19 -15.81
CA ARG A 28 14.82 12.91 -14.94
C ARG A 28 14.03 11.95 -14.03
N THR A 29 14.64 10.89 -13.53
CA THR A 29 14.06 10.13 -12.41
C THR A 29 15.16 9.59 -11.50
N VAL A 30 16.14 10.42 -11.15
CA VAL A 30 17.13 10.09 -10.12
C VAL A 30 17.24 11.30 -9.19
N GLU A 31 16.80 11.07 -7.96
CA GLU A 31 16.93 11.91 -6.76
C GLU A 31 16.15 13.24 -6.67
N ASP A 32 14.82 13.16 -6.59
CA ASP A 32 14.07 14.07 -5.69
C ASP A 32 13.10 13.27 -4.79
N PHE A 33 13.38 11.97 -4.62
CA PHE A 33 12.84 11.21 -3.50
C PHE A 33 13.89 11.27 -2.41
N ASP A 34 13.91 12.40 -1.71
CA ASP A 34 14.72 12.58 -0.52
C ASP A 34 14.34 11.48 0.48
N SER A 35 15.14 10.41 0.45
CA SER A 35 15.14 9.34 1.43
C SER A 35 15.95 9.74 2.66
N SER A 36 16.06 11.06 2.93
CA SER A 36 16.07 11.50 4.31
C SER A 36 14.73 11.13 4.91
N SER A 37 14.71 9.98 5.57
CA SER A 37 13.89 9.80 6.77
C SER A 37 14.37 10.80 7.83
N SER A 38 14.33 12.09 7.52
CA SER A 38 14.06 13.09 8.53
C SER A 38 12.67 12.70 9.03
N SER A 39 12.63 12.12 10.22
CA SER A 39 11.39 11.96 10.96
C SER A 39 10.87 13.36 11.28
N GLY A 40 10.36 14.04 10.25
CA GLY A 40 9.74 15.34 10.37
C GLY A 40 8.59 15.17 11.32
N SER A 41 8.70 15.77 12.50
CA SER A 41 7.65 15.74 13.51
C SER A 41 6.34 16.16 12.83
N LEU A 42 5.38 15.22 12.74
CA LEU A 42 4.06 15.49 12.22
C LEU A 42 3.34 16.43 13.19
N ASN A 43 3.04 17.64 12.74
CA ASN A 43 2.35 18.64 13.53
C ASN A 43 0.89 18.77 13.07
N ARG A 44 0.01 19.18 13.99
CA ARG A 44 -1.40 19.48 13.66
C ARG A 44 -1.55 20.50 12.53
N THR A 45 -0.59 21.41 12.37
CA THR A 45 -0.55 22.44 11.32
C THR A 45 -0.29 21.86 9.92
N ASN A 46 0.16 20.61 9.82
CA ASN A 46 0.31 19.93 8.53
C ASN A 46 -1.03 19.46 7.94
N PHE A 47 -2.12 19.54 8.69
CA PHE A 47 -3.46 19.13 8.26
C PHE A 47 -4.35 20.35 8.01
N PRO A 48 -5.29 20.29 7.03
CA PRO A 48 -6.23 21.38 6.78
C PRO A 48 -7.07 21.75 8.00
N LYS A 49 -7.52 23.01 8.06
CA LYS A 49 -8.49 23.43 9.09
C LYS A 49 -9.76 22.58 8.95
N GLY A 50 -10.21 22.02 10.07
CA GLY A 50 -11.38 21.12 10.11
C GLY A 50 -11.05 19.65 9.85
N PHE A 51 -9.78 19.27 9.71
CA PHE A 51 -9.40 17.86 9.66
C PHE A 51 -9.77 17.14 10.97
N LEU A 52 -10.53 16.05 10.85
CA LEU A 52 -11.02 15.25 11.98
C LEU A 52 -10.06 14.10 12.27
N PHE A 53 -9.49 14.10 13.47
CA PHE A 53 -8.81 12.94 14.01
C PHE A 53 -9.77 12.18 14.92
N GLY A 54 -9.86 10.88 14.72
CA GLY A 54 -10.73 10.01 15.50
C GLY A 54 -10.08 8.66 15.76
N THR A 55 -10.73 7.86 16.59
CA THR A 55 -10.40 6.46 16.85
C THR A 55 -11.64 5.60 16.56
N ALA A 56 -11.44 4.31 16.32
CA ALA A 56 -12.51 3.34 16.09
C ALA A 56 -12.21 2.04 16.84
N SER A 57 -13.26 1.35 17.26
CA SER A 57 -13.21 0.03 17.89
C SER A 57 -14.22 -0.91 17.24
N SER A 58 -14.08 -2.22 17.47
CA SER A 58 -15.10 -3.20 17.07
C SER A 58 -15.76 -3.85 18.28
N SER A 59 -17.05 -4.18 18.15
CA SER A 59 -17.84 -4.77 19.23
C SER A 59 -17.24 -6.06 19.78
N TYR A 60 -16.83 -6.99 18.90
CA TYR A 60 -16.25 -8.27 19.32
C TYR A 60 -14.91 -8.10 20.07
N GLN A 61 -14.15 -7.05 19.77
CA GLN A 61 -12.87 -6.79 20.43
C GLN A 61 -13.03 -6.13 21.80
N TYR A 62 -14.10 -5.36 22.04
CA TYR A 62 -14.19 -4.49 23.22
C TYR A 62 -15.41 -4.71 24.12
N GLU A 63 -16.59 -5.03 23.58
CA GLU A 63 -17.82 -5.12 24.38
C GLU A 63 -17.82 -6.31 25.33
N GLY A 64 -17.31 -7.47 24.89
CA GLY A 64 -17.39 -8.70 25.66
C GLY A 64 -18.84 -9.21 25.76
N ALA A 65 -19.25 -9.64 26.97
CA ALA A 65 -20.62 -10.02 27.30
C ALA A 65 -21.28 -10.96 26.26
N ALA A 66 -20.49 -11.86 25.66
CA ALA A 66 -20.86 -12.59 24.45
C ALA A 66 -22.13 -13.46 24.62
N ASN A 67 -22.43 -13.87 25.86
CA ASN A 67 -23.57 -14.71 26.23
C ASN A 67 -24.56 -14.00 27.18
N GLU A 68 -24.48 -12.68 27.34
CA GLU A 68 -25.34 -11.92 28.24
C GLU A 68 -26.41 -11.11 27.48
N GLY A 69 -27.41 -10.59 28.19
CA GLY A 69 -28.36 -9.62 27.64
C GLY A 69 -29.26 -10.12 26.49
N GLY A 70 -29.35 -11.44 26.28
CA GLY A 70 -30.11 -12.02 25.16
C GLY A 70 -29.43 -11.88 23.80
N ARG A 71 -28.13 -11.55 23.75
CA ARG A 71 -27.33 -11.49 22.53
C ARG A 71 -27.23 -12.88 21.88
N GLY A 72 -27.52 -12.96 20.58
CA GLY A 72 -27.31 -14.17 19.79
C GLY A 72 -25.83 -14.41 19.45
N PRO A 73 -25.41 -15.66 19.22
CA PRO A 73 -24.02 -15.99 18.90
C PRO A 73 -23.61 -15.40 17.55
N SER A 74 -22.42 -14.80 17.49
CA SER A 74 -21.79 -14.36 16.25
C SER A 74 -20.96 -15.45 15.60
N ILE A 75 -20.57 -15.23 14.34
CA ILE A 75 -19.63 -16.11 13.62
C ILE A 75 -18.29 -16.20 14.38
N TRP A 76 -17.83 -15.07 14.94
CA TRP A 76 -16.58 -15.01 15.70
C TRP A 76 -16.66 -15.80 17.01
N ASP A 77 -17.81 -15.79 17.69
CA ASP A 77 -18.05 -16.65 18.85
C ASP A 77 -17.86 -18.12 18.46
N THR A 78 -18.51 -18.55 17.36
CA THR A 78 -18.42 -19.94 16.89
C THR A 78 -16.99 -20.34 16.52
N PHE A 79 -16.28 -19.45 15.83
CA PHE A 79 -14.91 -19.71 15.36
C PHE A 79 -13.93 -19.89 16.53
N VAL A 80 -13.91 -18.96 17.48
CA VAL A 80 -12.96 -18.98 18.61
C VAL A 80 -13.24 -20.15 19.55
N HIS A 81 -14.51 -20.49 19.79
CA HIS A 81 -14.87 -21.66 20.61
C HIS A 81 -14.51 -22.98 19.92
N ARG A 82 -14.60 -23.05 18.58
CA ARG A 82 -14.31 -24.28 17.83
C ARG A 82 -12.81 -24.52 17.67
N TYR A 83 -12.01 -23.46 17.56
CA TYR A 83 -10.57 -23.55 17.32
C TYR A 83 -9.78 -22.77 18.38
N PRO A 84 -9.83 -23.20 19.66
CA PRO A 84 -9.03 -22.56 20.68
C PRO A 84 -7.56 -22.75 20.35
N ARG A 85 -6.78 -21.66 20.41
CA ARG A 85 -5.32 -21.75 20.32
C ARG A 85 -4.80 -22.31 21.63
N THR A 86 -4.78 -23.63 21.78
CA THR A 86 -4.04 -24.26 22.87
C THR A 86 -2.54 -24.10 22.59
N PRO A 87 -1.76 -23.48 23.47
CA PRO A 87 -0.31 -23.62 23.41
C PRO A 87 0.01 -25.10 23.68
N LEU A 88 0.63 -25.78 22.70
CA LEU A 88 1.01 -27.20 22.76
C LEU A 88 2.16 -27.47 23.77
N SER A 89 2.07 -27.00 25.02
CA SER A 89 3.17 -27.14 25.99
C SER A 89 2.79 -26.93 27.47
N LEU A 90 1.72 -27.55 27.98
CA LEU A 90 1.55 -27.73 29.44
C LEU A 90 0.82 -29.05 29.75
N SER A 91 1.34 -30.14 29.18
CA SER A 91 1.03 -31.51 29.58
C SER A 91 2.33 -32.28 29.81
N LEU A 92 3.15 -31.80 30.76
CA LEU A 92 4.18 -32.56 31.44
C LEU A 92 3.86 -32.54 32.94
#